data_AF-A0A0R3BY86-F1
#
_entry.id   AF-A0A0R3BY86-F1
#
_cell.length_a   1.000
_cell.length_b   1.000
_cell.length_c   1.000
_cell.angle_alpha   90.00
_cell.angle_beta   90.00
_cell.angle_gamma   90.00
#
_symmetry.space_group_name_H-M   'P 1'
#
loop_
_entity.id
_entity.type
_entity.pdbx_description
1 polymer ?
#
loop_
_entity_poly.entity_id
_entity_poly.type
_entity_poly.pdbx_seq_one_letter_code
_entity_poly.pdbx_strand_id
1 'polypeptide(L)' 'MSNQATNGRWLPIQIAPDECDLELGRLHKTGIVPWSFPCRRKGGIWFNVWADEAVLIAPSHWRVWRSGI' A
#
# COMPACT_ATOMS: atom_id res chain seq x y z
N MET A 1 12.97 -20.47 -11.25
CA MET A 1 11.84 -19.63 -11.70
C MET A 1 11.69 -18.49 -10.71
N SER A 2 12.47 -17.43 -10.88
CA SER A 2 12.57 -16.34 -9.89
C SER A 2 11.51 -15.30 -10.19
N ASN A 3 10.56 -15.14 -9.26
CA ASN A 3 9.32 -14.39 -9.39
C ASN A 3 9.55 -12.86 -9.33
N GLN A 4 10.36 -12.31 -10.24
CA GLN A 4 10.74 -10.88 -10.28
C GLN A 4 9.66 -9.94 -10.86
N ALA A 5 8.49 -10.45 -11.25
CA ALA A 5 7.49 -9.68 -12.00
C ALA A 5 6.45 -8.90 -11.16
N THR A 6 6.50 -8.95 -9.83
CA THR A 6 5.48 -8.29 -8.98
C THR A 6 5.92 -6.98 -8.36
N ASN A 7 7.20 -6.64 -8.40
CA ASN A 7 7.75 -5.54 -7.58
C ASN A 7 7.11 -4.17 -7.86
N GLY A 8 6.39 -3.95 -8.96
CA GLY A 8 5.73 -2.67 -9.29
C GLY A 8 4.22 -2.76 -9.58
N ARG A 9 3.61 -3.95 -9.45
CA ARG A 9 2.20 -4.15 -9.80
C ARG A 9 1.31 -3.93 -8.57
N TRP A 10 0.22 -3.20 -8.78
CA TRP A 10 -0.83 -3.06 -7.78
C TRP A 10 -1.55 -4.39 -7.54
N LEU A 11 -1.74 -4.75 -6.28
CA LEU A 11 -2.42 -5.94 -5.80
C LEU A 11 -3.72 -5.55 -5.06
N PRO A 12 -4.75 -6.42 -5.02
CA PRO A 12 -5.98 -6.14 -4.30
C PRO A 12 -5.75 -5.94 -2.80
N ILE A 13 -6.43 -4.97 -2.18
CA ILE A 13 -6.28 -4.66 -0.75
C ILE A 13 -6.58 -5.84 0.20
N GLN A 14 -7.46 -6.74 -0.22
CA GLN A 14 -7.89 -7.91 0.55
C GLN A 14 -6.73 -8.83 0.93
N ILE A 15 -5.68 -8.86 0.11
CA ILE A 15 -4.49 -9.70 0.32
C ILE A 15 -3.29 -8.89 0.83
N ALA A 16 -3.50 -7.64 1.25
CA ALA A 16 -2.41 -6.84 1.80
C ALA A 16 -1.84 -7.53 3.06
N PRO A 17 -0.51 -7.60 3.21
CA PRO A 17 0.11 -8.12 4.42
C PRO A 17 -0.02 -7.12 5.57
N ASP A 18 -0.06 -7.63 6.79
CA ASP A 18 0.10 -6.84 8.01
C ASP A 18 1.59 -6.56 8.28
N GLU A 19 1.86 -5.52 9.08
CA GLU A 19 3.19 -5.13 9.55
C GLU A 19 4.23 -4.81 8.45
N CYS A 20 3.77 -4.59 7.21
CA CYS A 20 4.62 -4.21 6.07
C CYS A 20 4.38 -2.76 5.65
N ASP A 21 5.42 -2.08 5.18
CA ASP A 21 5.29 -0.74 4.60
C ASP A 21 4.82 -0.82 3.16
N LEU A 22 3.61 -0.33 2.92
CA LEU A 22 2.92 -0.43 1.66
C LEU A 22 2.63 0.95 1.09
N GLU A 23 2.73 1.08 -0.22
CA GLU A 23 2.09 2.16 -0.93
C GLU A 23 0.64 1.75 -1.22
N LEU A 24 -0.30 2.59 -0.80
CA LEU A 24 -1.73 2.33 -0.98
C LEU A 24 -2.29 3.12 -2.15
N GLY A 25 -3.34 2.58 -2.75
CA GLY A 25 -3.96 3.16 -3.93
C GLY A 25 -5.46 2.94 -4.02
N ARG A 26 -6.14 3.88 -4.66
CA ARG A 26 -7.59 3.85 -4.89
C ARG A 26 -7.85 3.75 -6.37
N LEU A 27 -8.85 2.95 -6.71
CA LEU A 27 -9.34 2.90 -8.06
C LEU A 27 -9.97 4.26 -8.39
N HIS A 28 -9.57 4.80 -9.52
CA HIS A 28 -10.07 6.00 -10.15
C HIS A 28 -10.41 5.69 -11.62
N LYS A 29 -11.13 6.58 -12.30
CA LYS A 29 -11.55 6.40 -13.71
C LYS A 29 -10.39 6.11 -14.66
N THR A 30 -9.20 6.60 -14.32
CA THR A 30 -7.99 6.55 -15.14
C THR A 30 -6.98 5.50 -14.66
N GLY A 31 -7.30 4.71 -13.63
CA GLY A 31 -6.40 3.73 -13.02
C GLY A 31 -6.27 3.90 -11.52
N ILE A 32 -5.18 3.41 -10.94
CA ILE A 32 -4.94 3.44 -9.50
C ILE A 32 -4.16 4.71 -9.15
N VAL A 33 -4.73 5.53 -8.28
CA VAL A 33 -4.09 6.74 -7.76
C VAL A 33 -3.40 6.40 -6.44
N PRO A 34 -2.06 6.52 -6.35
CA PRO A 34 -1.32 6.26 -5.13
C PRO A 34 -1.52 7.35 -4.07
N TRP A 35 -1.38 6.97 -2.81
CA TRP A 35 -1.13 7.90 -1.72
C TRP A 35 0.35 8.29 -1.69
N SER A 36 0.65 9.48 -1.20
CA SER A 36 2.00 10.05 -1.17
C SER A 36 2.86 9.59 0.01
N PHE A 37 2.35 8.71 0.88
CA PHE A 37 3.04 8.26 2.08
C PHE A 37 2.92 6.73 2.28
N PRO A 38 3.94 6.08 2.87
CA PRO A 38 3.87 4.68 3.25
C PRO A 38 2.83 4.46 4.33
N CYS A 39 2.08 3.38 4.18
CA CYS A 39 1.10 2.95 5.16
C CYS A 39 1.41 1.53 5.63
N ARG A 40 1.17 1.26 6.93
CA ARG A 40 1.30 -0.06 7.52
C ARG A 40 -0.03 -0.49 8.13
N ARG A 41 -0.44 -1.75 7.89
CA ARG A 41 -1.62 -2.33 8.55
C ARG A 41 -1.20 -2.98 9.86
N LYS A 42 -1.84 -2.59 10.96
CA LYS A 42 -1.67 -3.21 12.28
C LYS A 42 -3.06 -3.48 12.86
N GLY A 43 -3.40 -4.75 13.10
CA GLY A 43 -4.71 -5.13 13.65
C GLY A 43 -5.91 -4.64 12.84
N GLY A 44 -5.78 -4.55 11.51
CA GLY A 44 -6.83 -4.05 10.61
C GLY A 44 -6.92 -2.53 10.47
N ILE A 45 -6.11 -1.77 11.22
CA ILE A 45 -6.04 -0.30 11.13
C ILE A 45 -4.84 0.09 10.27
N TRP A 46 -5.01 1.09 9.40
CA TRP A 46 -3.92 1.66 8.62
C TRP A 46 -3.25 2.80 9.38
N PHE A 47 -1.92 2.83 9.36
CA PHE A 47 -1.11 3.88 9.95
C PHE A 47 -0.24 4.52 8.89
N ASN A 48 -0.13 5.85 8.90
CA ASN A 48 0.93 6.56 8.19
C ASN A 48 2.26 6.28 8.88
N VAL A 49 3.19 5.64 8.18
CA VAL A 49 4.47 5.21 8.76
C VAL A 49 5.37 6.39 9.12
N TRP A 50 5.27 7.51 8.39
CA TRP A 50 6.11 8.68 8.68
C TRP A 50 5.68 9.43 9.94
N ALA A 51 4.38 9.50 10.22
CA ALA A 51 3.83 10.19 11.38
C ALA A 51 3.59 9.24 12.57
N ASP A 52 3.59 7.92 12.34
CA ASP A 52 3.13 6.89 13.26
C ASP A 52 1.69 7.12 13.76
N GLU A 53 0.83 7.66 12.88
CA GLU A 53 -0.56 8.00 13.19
C GLU A 53 -1.55 7.11 12.42
N ALA A 54 -2.66 6.76 13.07
CA ALA A 54 -3.76 6.04 12.43
C ALA A 54 -4.42 6.93 11.37
N VAL A 55 -4.71 6.36 10.20
CA VAL A 55 -5.35 7.04 9.08
C VAL A 55 -6.67 6.37 8.72
N LEU A 56 -7.72 7.17 8.60
CA LEU A 56 -9.03 6.71 8.13
C LEU A 56 -9.08 6.74 6.61
N ILE A 57 -8.69 5.64 5.98
CA ILE A 57 -8.66 5.48 4.52
C ILE A 57 -9.33 4.17 4.09
N ALA A 58 -9.85 4.17 2.86
CA ALA A 58 -10.43 3.00 2.21
C ALA A 58 -9.66 2.67 0.91
N PRO A 59 -8.44 2.13 1.02
CA PRO A 59 -7.64 1.74 -0.13
C PRO A 59 -8.28 0.56 -0.87
N SER A 60 -8.10 0.53 -2.19
CA SER A 60 -8.55 -0.58 -3.04
C SER A 60 -7.42 -1.52 -3.45
N HIS A 61 -6.20 -0.98 -3.50
CA HIS A 61 -5.01 -1.67 -3.95
C HIS A 61 -3.81 -1.28 -3.10
N TRP A 62 -2.78 -2.12 -3.15
CA TRP A 62 -1.50 -1.90 -2.50
C TRP A 62 -0.34 -2.36 -3.39
N ARG A 63 0.86 -1.87 -3.10
CA ARG A 63 2.14 -2.45 -3.54
C ARG A 63 3.18 -2.20 -2.46
N VAL A 64 4.33 -2.87 -2.54
CA VAL A 64 5.43 -2.63 -1.60
C VAL A 64 5.86 -1.16 -1.71
N TRP A 65 5.98 -0.48 -0.57
CA TRP A 65 6.54 0.86 -0.55
C TRP A 65 8.00 0.79 -0.97
N ARG A 66 8.33 1.43 -2.08
CA ARG A 66 9.71 1.60 -2.52
C ARG A 66 10.18 2.96 -2.05
N SER A 67 10.80 3.00 -0.88
CA SER A 67 11.61 4.16 -0.49
C SER A 67 12.59 4.40 -1.63
N GLY A 68 12.49 5.55 -2.29
CA GLY A 68 13.32 5.86 -3.47
C GLY A 68 14.78 5.55 -3.18
N ILE A 69 15.38 4.75 -4.05
CA ILE A 69 16.84 4.68 -4.21
C ILE A 69 17.28 5.96 -4.91
#